data_AF-A0AAW7ZBW7-F1
#
_entry.id   AF-A0AAW7ZBW7-F1
#
_cell.length_a   1.000
_cell.length_b   1.000
_cell.length_c   1.000
_cell.angle_alpha   90.00
_cell.angle_beta   90.00
_cell.angle_gamma   90.00
#
_symmetry.space_group_name_H-M   'P 1'
#
loop_
_entity.id
_entity.type
_entity.pdbx_description
1 polymer ?
#
loop_
_entity_poly.entity_id
_entity_poly.type
_entity_poly.pdbx_seq_one_letter_code
_entity_poly.pdbx_strand_id
1 'polypeptide(L)'
;MKKARSLANLREIDRNVLLFVKEQASPDGMLIYPAREIGRLLGYSELEVTASLRNLEDLKLIDYREGEYSDDPNMILYKDEWLESFTQNHDPF
;
A
#
# COMPACT_ATOMS: atom_id res chain seq x y z
N MET A 1 -3.50 24.14 -12.92
CA MET A 1 -3.34 22.80 -13.53
C MET A 1 -3.23 21.76 -12.41
N LYS A 2 -4.31 21.04 -12.08
CA LYS A 2 -4.22 19.89 -11.19
C LYS A 2 -4.01 18.65 -12.07
N LYS A 3 -2.83 18.04 -12.00
CA LYS A 3 -2.48 16.84 -12.74
C LYS A 3 -3.14 15.63 -12.08
N ALA A 4 -3.84 14.80 -12.85
CA ALA A 4 -4.28 13.48 -12.38
C ALA A 4 -3.09 12.71 -11.82
N ARG A 5 -3.21 12.14 -10.61
CA ARG A 5 -2.18 11.25 -10.06
C ARG A 5 -2.46 9.85 -10.58
N SER A 6 -1.66 9.41 -11.54
CA SER A 6 -1.70 8.04 -12.05
C SER A 6 -0.90 7.11 -11.13
N LEU A 7 -1.29 5.83 -11.05
CA LEU A 7 -0.44 4.76 -10.50
C LEU A 7 0.94 4.71 -11.16
N ALA A 8 1.08 5.20 -12.40
CA ALA A 8 2.37 5.34 -13.08
C ALA A 8 3.31 6.36 -12.41
N ASN A 9 2.79 7.24 -11.56
CA ASN A 9 3.59 8.22 -10.81
C ASN A 9 4.13 7.67 -9.48
N LEU A 10 3.67 6.49 -9.05
CA LEU A 10 4.23 5.81 -7.89
C LEU A 10 5.61 5.23 -8.23
N ARG A 11 6.50 5.12 -7.24
CA ARG A 11 7.72 4.34 -7.41
C ARG A 11 7.32 2.89 -7.69
N GLU A 12 8.17 2.18 -8.42
CA GLU A 12 7.90 0.78 -8.79
C GLU A 12 7.57 -0.08 -7.57
N ILE A 13 8.34 0.05 -6.49
CA ILE A 13 8.10 -0.67 -5.24
C ILE A 13 6.75 -0.30 -4.60
N ASP A 14 6.37 0.98 -4.57
CA ASP A 14 5.08 1.41 -3.98
C ASP A 14 3.92 0.79 -4.75
N ARG A 15 4.01 0.80 -6.09
CA ARG A 15 3.01 0.18 -6.95
C ARG A 15 2.94 -1.33 -6.73
N ASN A 16 4.08 -2.01 -6.67
CA ASN A 16 4.14 -3.46 -6.51
C ASN A 16 3.61 -3.89 -5.14
N VAL A 17 3.97 -3.19 -4.07
CA VAL A 17 3.44 -3.43 -2.72
C VAL A 17 1.93 -3.16 -2.67
N LEU A 18 1.45 -2.07 -3.27
CA LEU A 18 0.01 -1.77 -3.29
C LEU A 18 -0.79 -2.85 -4.03
N LEU A 19 -0.30 -3.33 -5.18
CA LEU A 19 -0.94 -4.40 -5.93
C LEU A 19 -0.95 -5.70 -5.12
N PHE A 20 0.16 -6.05 -4.48
CA PHE A 20 0.23 -7.20 -3.59
C PHE A 20 -0.81 -7.09 -2.46
N VAL A 21 -0.89 -5.96 -1.77
CA VAL A 21 -1.86 -5.74 -0.70
C VAL A 21 -3.29 -5.92 -1.22
N LYS A 22 -3.62 -5.31 -2.35
CA LYS A 22 -4.93 -5.42 -2.99
C LYS A 22 -5.30 -6.88 -3.31
N GLU A 23 -4.36 -7.66 -3.83
CA GLU A 23 -4.59 -9.05 -4.23
C GLU A 23 -4.69 -10.01 -3.04
N GLN A 24 -4.00 -9.72 -1.94
CA GLN A 24 -3.92 -10.60 -0.78
C GLN A 24 -4.88 -10.23 0.36
N ALA A 25 -5.43 -9.01 0.37
CA ALA A 25 -6.40 -8.59 1.37
C ALA A 25 -7.65 -9.48 1.35
N SER A 26 -8.21 -9.75 2.54
CA SER A 26 -9.50 -10.42 2.68
C SER A 26 -10.63 -9.56 2.10
N PRO A 27 -11.84 -10.13 1.90
CA PRO A 27 -12.97 -9.39 1.32
C PRO A 27 -13.38 -8.11 2.07
N ASP A 28 -13.02 -7.98 3.35
CA ASP A 28 -13.22 -6.77 4.17
C ASP A 28 -12.08 -5.74 4.05
N GLY A 29 -11.09 -6.02 3.19
CA GLY A 29 -9.97 -5.14 2.91
C GLY A 29 -8.79 -5.29 3.87
N MET A 30 -8.82 -6.23 4.81
CA MET A 30 -7.75 -6.42 5.78
C MET A 30 -6.67 -7.39 5.28
N LEU A 31 -5.42 -7.10 5.60
CA LEU A 31 -4.29 -7.98 5.37
C LEU A 31 -3.43 -8.00 6.64
N ILE A 32 -3.28 -9.18 7.24
CA ILE A 32 -2.37 -9.42 8.36
C ILE A 32 -1.17 -10.19 7.82
N TYR A 33 -0.02 -9.52 7.67
CA TYR A 33 1.11 -10.09 6.94
C TYR A 33 2.46 -9.50 7.38
N PRO A 34 3.51 -10.32 7.62
CA PRO A 34 4.85 -9.81 7.94
C PRO A 34 5.49 -9.09 6.75
N ALA A 35 6.06 -7.89 6.94
CA ALA A 35 6.75 -7.15 5.87
C ALA A 35 7.90 -7.96 5.23
N ARG A 36 8.58 -8.78 6.02
CA ARG A 36 9.65 -9.68 5.56
C ARG A 36 9.17 -10.64 4.48
N GLU A 37 7.99 -11.22 4.65
CA GLU A 37 7.42 -12.17 3.70
C GLU A 37 6.95 -11.47 2.42
N ILE A 38 6.38 -10.25 2.53
CA ILE A 38 6.07 -9.42 1.35
C ILE A 38 7.36 -9.16 0.56
N GLY A 39 8.43 -8.78 1.25
CA GLY A 39 9.73 -8.52 0.63
C GLY A 39 10.29 -9.75 -0.07
N ARG A 40 10.24 -10.91 0.58
CA ARG A 40 10.66 -12.19 0.00
C ARG A 40 9.89 -12.54 -1.28
N LEU A 41 8.59 -12.28 -1.33
CA LEU A 41 7.74 -12.58 -2.50
C LEU A 41 7.94 -11.59 -3.64
N LEU A 42 8.17 -10.32 -3.32
CA LEU A 42 8.31 -9.24 -4.31
C LEU A 42 9.77 -8.96 -4.72
N GLY A 43 10.75 -9.58 -4.06
CA GLY A 43 12.18 -9.36 -4.34
C GLY A 43 12.74 -8.06 -3.73
N TYR A 44 12.19 -7.61 -2.60
CA TYR A 44 12.62 -6.42 -1.86
C TYR A 44 13.07 -6.78 -0.44
N SER A 45 13.88 -5.92 0.17
CA SER A 45 14.18 -6.03 1.61
C SER A 45 12.97 -5.64 2.47
N GLU A 46 12.95 -6.15 3.71
CA GLU A 46 11.94 -5.79 4.72
C GLU A 46 11.89 -4.27 4.97
N LEU A 47 13.06 -3.62 4.98
CA LEU A 47 13.18 -2.17 5.16
C LEU A 47 12.51 -1.41 3.99
N GLU A 48 12.74 -1.84 2.76
CA GLU A 48 12.16 -1.22 1.57
C GLU A 48 10.63 -1.39 1.53
N VAL A 49 10.13 -2.57 1.91
CA VAL A 49 8.69 -2.82 2.03
C VAL A 49 8.08 -1.94 3.11
N THR A 50 8.71 -1.85 4.29
CA THR A 50 8.20 -1.03 5.40
C THR A 50 8.15 0.45 5.01
N ALA A 51 9.20 0.96 4.35
CA ALA A 51 9.21 2.32 3.82
C ALA A 51 8.16 2.55 2.73
N SER A 52 7.88 1.54 1.91
CA SER A 52 6.81 1.56 0.91
C SER A 52 5.42 1.61 1.55
N LEU A 53 5.15 0.77 2.55
CA LEU A 53 3.87 0.77 3.30
C LEU A 53 3.61 2.13 3.98
N ARG A 54 4.62 2.71 4.63
CA ARG A 54 4.52 4.07 5.22
C ARG A 54 4.21 5.13 4.17
N ASN A 55 4.85 5.06 3.00
CA ASN A 55 4.59 6.00 1.91
C ASN A 55 3.18 5.82 1.32
N LEU A 56 2.69 4.59 1.19
CA LEU A 56 1.32 4.32 0.74
C LEU A 56 0.28 4.81 1.77
N GLU A 57 0.57 4.70 3.06
CA GLU A 57 -0.22 5.26 4.15
C GLU A 57 -0.28 6.80 4.06
N ASP A 58 0.87 7.47 3.85
CA ASP A 58 0.93 8.93 3.65
C ASP A 58 0.13 9.40 2.44
N LEU A 59 0.07 8.58 1.39
CA LEU A 59 -0.73 8.81 0.19
C LEU A 59 -2.21 8.47 0.37
N LYS A 60 -2.61 8.00 1.56
CA LYS A 60 -3.97 7.56 1.93
C LYS A 60 -4.49 6.42 1.05
N LEU A 61 -3.59 5.56 0.60
CA LEU A 61 -3.92 4.38 -0.21
C LEU A 61 -4.11 3.13 0.65
N ILE A 62 -3.58 3.12 1.87
CA ILE A 62 -3.75 2.09 2.90
C ILE A 62 -3.82 2.73 4.30
N ASP A 63 -4.25 1.96 5.31
CA ASP A 63 -3.98 2.23 6.74
C ASP A 63 -3.00 1.15 7.21
N TYR A 64 -1.83 1.57 7.72
CA TYR A 64 -0.73 0.66 8.03
C TYR A 64 -0.39 0.69 9.52
N ARG A 65 -0.53 -0.47 10.16
CA ARG A 65 -0.12 -0.68 11.55
C ARG A 65 0.97 -1.72 11.61
N GLU A 66 2.13 -1.26 12.01
CA GLU A 66 3.31 -2.08 12.23
C GLU A 66 3.12 -2.94 13.48
N GLY A 67 3.58 -4.19 13.41
CA GLY A 67 3.65 -5.08 14.58
C GLY A 67 4.56 -4.49 15.67
N GLU A 68 4.36 -4.91 16.92
CA GLU A 68 5.15 -4.40 18.05
C GLU A 68 6.59 -4.91 17.98
N TYR A 69 6.77 -6.15 17.50
CA TYR A 69 8.06 -6.81 17.35
C TYR A 69 8.36 -7.16 15.89
N SER A 70 9.64 -7.40 15.58
CA SER A 70 10.12 -7.69 14.21
C SER A 70 9.54 -8.95 13.57
N ASP A 71 8.97 -9.84 14.37
CA ASP A 71 8.36 -11.09 13.90
C ASP A 71 6.83 -11.04 13.98
N ASP A 72 6.27 -9.95 14.52
CA ASP A 72 4.83 -9.74 14.52
C ASP A 72 4.35 -9.38 13.11
N PRO A 73 3.19 -9.90 12.68
CA PRO A 73 2.62 -9.49 11.42
C PRO A 73 2.14 -8.05 11.49
N ASN A 74 2.25 -7.35 10.37
CA ASN A 74 1.65 -6.04 10.23
C ASN A 74 0.16 -6.17 9.91
N MET A 75 -0.63 -5.18 10.31
CA MET A 75 -2.00 -5.04 9.86
C MET A 75 -2.07 -3.92 8.83
N ILE A 76 -2.57 -4.25 7.65
CA ILE A 76 -2.77 -3.33 6.53
C ILE A 76 -4.26 -3.36 6.18
N LEU A 77 -4.91 -2.21 6.15
CA LEU A 77 -6.24 -2.08 5.56
C LEU A 77 -6.09 -1.47 4.17
N TYR A 78 -6.90 -1.95 3.24
CA TYR A 78 -7.02 -1.44 1.88
C TYR A 78 -8.50 -1.35 1.51
N LYS A 79 -8.85 -0.31 0.75
CA LYS A 79 -10.18 -0.19 0.17
C LYS A 79 -10.09 0.36 -1.25
N ASP A 80 -10.89 -0.18 -2.16
CA ASP A 80 -10.88 0.24 -3.56
C ASP A 80 -11.21 1.73 -3.71
N GLU A 81 -12.08 2.28 -2.88
CA GLU A 81 -12.43 3.71 -2.92
C GLU A 81 -11.23 4.64 -2.65
N TRP A 82 -10.19 4.16 -1.95
CA TRP A 82 -8.98 4.95 -1.69
C TRP A 82 -8.14 5.10 -2.95
N LEU A 83 -8.01 4.02 -3.73
CA LEU A 83 -7.36 4.04 -5.02
C LEU A 83 -8.17 4.88 -6.04
N GLU A 84 -9.49 4.75 -6.03
CA GLU A 84 -10.37 5.58 -6.83
C GLU A 84 -10.19 7.05 -6.47
N SER A 85 -10.26 7.43 -5.20
CA SER A 85 -10.05 8.81 -4.75
C SER A 85 -8.66 9.36 -5.13
N PHE A 86 -7.62 8.52 -5.04
CA PHE A 86 -6.27 8.90 -5.42
C PHE A 86 -6.16 9.22 -6.92
N THR A 87 -6.78 8.39 -7.77
CA THR A 87 -6.76 8.53 -9.23
C THR A 87 -7.77 9.57 -9.75
N GLN A 88 -8.87 9.77 -9.02
CA GLN A 88 -9.98 10.68 -9.32
C GLN A 88 -9.88 12.05 -8.64
N ASN A 89 -8.72 12.54 -8.19
CA ASN A 89 -8.55 13.94 -7.74
C ASN A 89 -8.74 14.95 -8.91
N HIS A 90 -9.98 15.00 -9.39
CA HIS A 90 -10.59 15.65 -10.52
C HIS A 90 -12.05 15.85 -10.12
N ASP A 91 -12.36 16.96 -9.46
CA ASP A 91 -13.73 17.46 -9.42
C ASP A 91 -13.78 18.67 -10.36
N PRO A 92 -14.46 18.58 -11.51
CA PRO A 92 -14.71 19.71 -12.38
C PRO A 92 -15.93 20.47 -11.86
N PHE A 93 -15.72 21.33 -10.87
CA PHE A 93 -16.62 22.44 -10.56
C PHE A 93 -15.81 23.74 -10.48
#